data_AF-A0A936MV58-F1
#
_entry.id   AF-A0A936MV58-F1
#
_cell.length_a   1.000
_cell.length_b   1.000
_cell.length_c   1.000
_cell.angle_alpha   90.00
_cell.angle_beta   90.00
_cell.angle_gamma   90.00
#
_symmetry.space_group_name_H-M   'P 1'
#
loop_
_entity.id
_entity.type
_entity.pdbx_description
1 polymer ?
#
loop_
_entity_poly.entity_id
_entity_poly.type
_entity_poly.pdbx_seq_one_letter_code
_entity_poly.pdbx_strand_id
1 'polypeptide(L)'
;MNAFNWRHRIVLIVSLLAVPLLTGAEANGCGGDSVGGGSDDCVTSGCSGTFCVEPGNEVITTCEWREEYACFKQHGTCERDANNQCGWRPSQALEDCIAAAQNAASNRTPVSGQCIRNSNDACSTDADCKAGGCGGELCHGVMNDGISTCDCTAPQGVSCGCVNGSCSWWQ
;
A
#
# COMPACT_ATOMS: atom_id res chain seq x y z
N MET A 1 20.07 -47.21 -56.22
CA MET A 1 20.04 -45.74 -56.15
C MET A 1 18.65 -45.28 -55.73
N ASN A 2 18.59 -44.53 -54.63
CA ASN A 2 17.60 -43.49 -54.26
C ASN A 2 16.19 -43.87 -53.75
N ALA A 3 16.04 -44.87 -52.88
CA ALA A 3 14.80 -45.09 -52.10
C ALA A 3 14.83 -44.50 -50.67
N PHE A 4 15.92 -43.84 -50.26
CA PHE A 4 16.14 -43.41 -48.87
C PHE A 4 16.03 -41.89 -48.63
N ASN A 5 15.50 -41.12 -49.59
CA ASN A 5 15.40 -39.65 -49.51
C ASN A 5 13.96 -39.11 -49.52
N TRP A 6 12.95 -39.97 -49.47
CA TRP A 6 11.53 -39.55 -49.45
C TRP A 6 11.02 -39.26 -48.03
N ARG A 7 11.54 -39.97 -47.01
CA ARG A 7 11.00 -39.90 -45.64
C ARG A 7 11.49 -38.71 -44.82
N HIS A 8 12.61 -38.09 -45.18
CA HIS A 8 13.16 -36.95 -44.43
C HIS A 8 12.68 -35.58 -44.91
N ARG A 9 12.09 -35.48 -46.12
CA ARG A 9 11.56 -34.21 -46.64
C ARG A 9 10.14 -33.89 -46.19
N ILE A 10 9.37 -34.90 -45.79
CA ILE A 10 7.98 -34.70 -45.33
C ILE A 10 7.92 -34.26 -43.86
N VAL A 11 8.88 -34.69 -43.03
CA VAL A 11 8.91 -34.34 -41.60
C VAL A 11 9.37 -32.89 -41.36
N LEU A 12 10.19 -32.30 -42.25
CA LEU A 12 10.69 -30.93 -42.10
C LEU A 12 9.72 -29.83 -42.58
N ILE A 13 8.66 -30.17 -43.32
CA ILE A 13 7.68 -29.18 -43.83
C ILE A 13 6.49 -29.00 -42.86
N VAL A 14 6.24 -29.96 -41.98
CA VAL A 14 5.11 -29.92 -41.03
C VAL A 14 5.49 -29.25 -39.69
N SER A 15 6.77 -29.01 -39.41
CA SER A 15 7.24 -28.39 -38.16
C SER A 15 7.42 -26.86 -38.21
N LEU A 16 7.11 -26.20 -39.33
CA LEU A 16 7.21 -24.74 -39.50
C LEU A 16 5.86 -24.00 -39.44
N LEU A 17 4.74 -24.70 -39.20
CA LEU A 17 3.40 -24.11 -39.08
C LEU A 17 2.85 -24.05 -37.65
N ALA A 18 3.70 -24.30 -36.64
CA ALA A 18 3.32 -24.26 -35.23
C ALA A 18 4.32 -23.45 -34.38
N VAL A 19 4.74 -22.28 -34.88
CA VAL A 19 5.21 -21.21 -34.00
C VAL A 19 3.97 -20.44 -33.57
N PRO A 20 3.41 -20.66 -32.37
CA PRO A 20 2.49 -19.68 -31.83
C PRO A 20 3.28 -18.39 -31.66
N LEU A 21 2.86 -17.35 -32.36
CA LEU A 21 3.20 -15.96 -32.09
C LEU A 21 2.69 -15.62 -30.68
N LEU A 22 3.41 -16.08 -29.67
CA LEU A 22 3.37 -15.51 -28.33
C LEU A 22 4.20 -14.24 -28.42
N THR A 23 3.53 -13.09 -28.49
CA THR A 23 3.76 -11.88 -27.67
C THR A 23 2.97 -10.71 -28.27
N GLY A 24 1.64 -10.82 -28.24
CA GLY A 24 0.81 -9.64 -28.05
C GLY A 24 0.68 -9.44 -26.55
N ALA A 25 1.64 -8.74 -25.94
CA ALA A 25 1.45 -8.20 -24.60
C ALA A 25 0.42 -7.08 -24.73
N GLU A 26 -0.85 -7.43 -24.66
CA GLU A 26 -1.86 -6.50 -24.18
C GLU A 26 -1.36 -6.01 -22.83
N ALA A 27 -0.96 -4.74 -22.81
CA ALA A 27 -0.66 -4.03 -21.60
C ALA A 27 -1.93 -4.04 -20.77
N ASN A 28 -2.07 -5.05 -19.90
CA ASN A 28 -2.80 -4.93 -18.66
C ASN A 28 -2.10 -3.83 -17.88
N GLY A 29 -2.43 -2.59 -18.22
CA GLY A 29 -2.35 -1.50 -17.28
C GLY A 29 -3.09 -1.94 -16.03
N CYS A 30 -2.59 -1.53 -14.87
CA CYS A 30 -3.26 -1.68 -13.60
C CYS A 30 -4.51 -0.78 -13.58
N GLY A 31 -5.52 -1.11 -14.40
CA GLY A 31 -6.87 -0.60 -14.30
C GLY A 31 -7.64 -1.64 -13.51
N GLY A 32 -7.78 -1.41 -12.20
CA GLY A 32 -8.71 -2.18 -11.40
C GLY A 32 -10.11 -1.90 -11.93
N ASP A 33 -10.74 -2.91 -12.53
CA ASP A 33 -12.15 -2.89 -12.87
C ASP A 33 -12.95 -2.77 -11.58
N SER A 34 -13.28 -1.55 -11.19
CA SER A 34 -14.29 -1.25 -10.19
C SER A 34 -15.65 -1.66 -10.73
N VAL A 35 -15.99 -2.95 -10.59
CA VAL A 35 -17.37 -3.41 -10.78
C VAL A 35 -18.20 -2.86 -9.62
N GLY A 36 -18.88 -1.75 -9.90
CA GLY A 36 -19.81 -1.09 -9.00
C GLY A 36 -20.66 -0.06 -9.77
N GLY A 37 -21.23 -0.46 -10.91
CA GLY A 37 -22.22 0.33 -11.64
C GLY A 37 -23.62 -0.15 -11.27
N GLY A 38 -24.37 0.69 -10.57
CA GLY A 38 -25.66 0.39 -9.96
C GLY A 38 -26.54 1.63 -9.69
N SER A 39 -26.55 2.61 -10.60
CA SER A 39 -27.63 3.58 -10.90
C SER A 39 -27.93 4.77 -9.96
N ASP A 40 -27.18 4.99 -8.90
CA ASP A 40 -27.19 6.23 -8.08
C ASP A 40 -25.74 6.64 -7.70
N ASP A 41 -24.82 6.28 -8.60
CA ASP A 41 -23.47 5.80 -8.30
C ASP A 41 -22.49 6.88 -7.86
N CYS A 42 -22.23 6.96 -6.57
CA CYS A 42 -21.01 7.60 -6.09
C CYS A 42 -19.84 6.62 -6.25
N VAL A 43 -18.67 7.11 -6.64
CA VAL A 43 -17.47 6.29 -6.87
C VAL A 43 -16.42 6.57 -5.81
N THR A 44 -15.71 5.53 -5.38
CA THR A 44 -14.55 5.68 -4.52
C THR A 44 -13.34 6.11 -5.34
N SER A 45 -12.58 7.08 -4.84
CA SER A 45 -11.46 7.72 -5.53
C SER A 45 -10.31 8.06 -4.57
N GLY A 46 -9.19 8.51 -5.13
CA GLY A 46 -7.94 8.75 -4.41
C GLY A 46 -7.10 7.48 -4.34
N CYS A 47 -5.78 7.62 -4.29
CA CYS A 47 -4.88 6.45 -4.33
C CYS A 47 -5.13 5.49 -3.15
N SER A 48 -5.55 6.03 -2.00
CA SER A 48 -5.85 5.27 -0.79
C SER A 48 -7.34 4.88 -0.64
N GLY A 49 -8.21 5.28 -1.59
CA GLY A 49 -9.65 4.97 -1.57
C GLY A 49 -10.44 5.70 -0.48
N THR A 50 -10.00 6.90 -0.12
CA THR A 50 -10.56 7.70 0.99
C THR A 50 -11.63 8.69 0.55
N PHE A 51 -11.79 8.92 -0.75
CA PHE A 51 -12.77 9.87 -1.28
C PHE A 51 -13.95 9.12 -1.86
N CYS A 52 -15.16 9.61 -1.58
CA CYS A 52 -16.39 9.21 -2.25
C CYS A 52 -16.86 10.42 -3.07
N VAL A 53 -16.88 10.30 -4.39
CA VAL A 53 -17.08 11.42 -5.32
C VAL A 53 -18.05 11.08 -6.42
N GLU A 54 -18.47 12.10 -7.16
CA GLU A 54 -19.27 11.92 -8.37
C GLU A 54 -18.50 11.14 -9.44
N PRO A 55 -19.18 10.33 -10.27
CA PRO A 55 -18.56 9.68 -11.42
C PRO A 55 -17.84 10.67 -12.32
N GLY A 56 -16.61 10.32 -12.73
CA GLY A 56 -15.77 11.19 -13.57
C GLY A 56 -15.03 12.29 -12.83
N ASN A 57 -15.28 12.50 -11.53
CA ASN A 57 -14.55 13.45 -10.68
C ASN A 57 -13.40 12.78 -9.91
N GLU A 58 -12.65 11.90 -10.57
CA GLU A 58 -11.54 11.17 -9.95
C GLU A 58 -10.53 12.15 -9.33
N VAL A 59 -10.39 12.08 -8.02
CA VAL A 59 -9.40 12.81 -7.24
C VAL A 59 -8.09 12.04 -7.27
N ILE A 60 -7.04 12.69 -7.78
CA ILE A 60 -5.66 12.22 -7.68
C ILE A 60 -5.07 12.81 -6.41
N THR A 61 -4.69 11.93 -5.49
CA THR A 61 -3.97 12.29 -4.26
C THR A 61 -2.59 11.66 -4.24
N THR A 62 -1.76 12.09 -3.31
CA THR A 62 -0.59 11.31 -2.90
C THR A 62 -1.04 9.91 -2.45
N CYS A 63 -0.18 8.91 -2.70
CA CYS A 63 -0.40 7.53 -2.26
C CYS A 63 0.03 7.31 -0.81
N GLU A 64 -0.15 8.31 0.03
CA GLU A 64 0.13 8.22 1.46
C GLU A 64 -0.90 7.33 2.14
N TRP A 65 -0.42 6.46 3.02
CA TRP A 65 -1.25 5.53 3.77
C TRP A 65 -1.34 5.94 5.23
N ARG A 66 -2.56 5.91 5.76
CA ARG A 66 -2.86 6.05 7.18
C ARG A 66 -3.80 4.93 7.60
N GLU A 67 -3.68 4.45 8.84
CA GLU A 67 -4.44 3.29 9.31
C GLU A 67 -5.95 3.52 9.26
N GLU A 68 -6.42 4.73 9.54
CA GLU A 68 -7.83 5.10 9.45
C GLU A 68 -8.40 4.98 8.03
N TYR A 69 -7.56 4.96 6.99
CA TYR A 69 -8.02 4.82 5.61
C TYR A 69 -8.59 3.43 5.32
N ALA A 70 -8.14 2.41 6.06
CA ALA A 70 -8.71 1.06 5.98
C ALA A 70 -10.20 1.03 6.37
N CYS A 71 -10.62 1.92 7.27
CA CYS A 71 -12.00 1.99 7.76
C CYS A 71 -12.98 2.36 6.64
N PHE A 72 -12.61 3.25 5.72
CA PHE A 72 -13.46 3.60 4.57
C PHE A 72 -13.71 2.41 3.65
N LYS A 73 -12.72 1.53 3.47
CA LYS A 73 -12.87 0.30 2.66
C LYS A 73 -13.69 -0.77 3.36
N GLN A 74 -13.57 -0.88 4.68
CA GLN A 74 -14.21 -1.95 5.47
C GLN A 74 -15.63 -1.61 5.90
N HIS A 75 -15.89 -0.35 6.25
CA HIS A 75 -17.13 0.11 6.87
C HIS A 75 -17.79 1.28 6.12
N GLY A 76 -17.10 1.92 5.18
CA GLY A 76 -17.65 3.02 4.41
C GLY A 76 -18.70 2.55 3.43
N THR A 77 -19.83 3.26 3.38
CA THR A 77 -20.78 3.18 2.26
C THR A 77 -20.71 4.48 1.48
N CYS A 78 -20.28 4.41 0.22
CA CYS A 78 -20.20 5.56 -0.67
C CYS A 78 -21.54 5.72 -1.38
N GLU A 79 -22.30 6.75 -1.03
CA GLU A 79 -23.66 6.99 -1.55
C GLU A 79 -23.99 8.48 -1.58
N ARG A 80 -25.12 8.83 -2.21
CA ARG A 80 -25.63 10.21 -2.20
C ARG A 80 -26.28 10.54 -0.87
N ASP A 81 -26.00 11.72 -0.35
CA ASP A 81 -26.62 12.26 0.85
C ASP A 81 -28.00 12.89 0.57
N ALA A 82 -28.65 13.41 1.62
CA ALA A 82 -29.96 14.08 1.52
C ALA A 82 -29.93 15.37 0.67
N ASN A 83 -28.74 15.91 0.38
CA ASN A 83 -28.52 17.07 -0.48
C ASN A 83 -28.20 16.66 -1.93
N ASN A 84 -28.30 15.38 -2.27
CA ASN A 84 -27.92 14.78 -3.55
C ASN A 84 -26.42 14.85 -3.87
N GLN A 85 -25.56 14.95 -2.86
CA GLN A 85 -24.10 15.00 -3.00
C GLN A 85 -23.47 13.66 -2.66
N CYS A 86 -22.48 13.22 -3.44
CA CYS A 86 -21.71 12.04 -3.10
C CYS A 86 -20.86 12.23 -1.83
N GLY A 87 -20.95 11.27 -0.91
CA GLY A 87 -20.17 11.26 0.31
C GLY A 87 -20.22 9.90 1.02
N TRP A 88 -19.37 9.76 2.03
CA TRP A 88 -19.44 8.59 2.90
C TRP A 88 -20.66 8.72 3.81
N ARG A 89 -21.54 7.71 3.81
CA ARG A 89 -22.64 7.64 4.78
C ARG A 89 -22.07 7.63 6.21
N PRO A 90 -22.47 8.55 7.08
CA PRO A 90 -22.13 8.50 8.50
C PRO A 90 -22.66 7.21 9.12
N SER A 91 -21.79 6.46 9.77
CA SER A 91 -22.18 5.25 10.50
C SER A 91 -21.30 5.08 11.72
N GLN A 92 -21.89 4.57 12.80
CA GLN A 92 -21.17 4.31 14.04
C GLN A 92 -19.96 3.38 13.81
N ALA A 93 -20.12 2.36 12.96
CA ALA A 93 -19.04 1.43 12.63
C ALA A 93 -17.85 2.12 11.94
N LEU A 94 -18.11 3.06 11.03
CA LEU A 94 -17.06 3.83 10.37
C LEU A 94 -16.36 4.78 11.34
N GLU A 95 -17.13 5.52 12.14
CA GLU A 95 -16.61 6.48 13.12
C GLU A 95 -15.79 5.78 14.21
N ASP A 96 -16.29 4.67 14.77
CA ASP A 96 -15.59 3.87 15.78
C ASP A 96 -14.28 3.31 15.23
N CYS A 97 -14.27 2.83 13.99
CA CYS A 97 -13.05 2.33 13.36
C CYS A 97 -12.02 3.45 13.18
N ILE A 98 -12.42 4.61 12.66
CA ILE A 98 -11.52 5.76 12.47
C ILE A 98 -10.95 6.20 13.81
N ALA A 99 -11.80 6.33 14.83
CA ALA A 99 -11.37 6.70 16.18
C ALA A 99 -10.43 5.65 16.77
N ALA A 100 -10.73 4.35 16.62
CA ALA A 100 -9.85 3.27 17.08
C ALA A 100 -8.50 3.27 16.38
N ALA A 101 -8.46 3.48 15.06
CA ALA A 101 -7.22 3.56 14.29
C ALA A 101 -6.35 4.76 14.71
N GLN A 102 -6.98 5.93 14.89
CA GLN A 102 -6.31 7.13 15.39
C GLN A 102 -5.81 6.96 16.83
N ASN A 103 -6.60 6.32 17.70
CA ASN A 103 -6.21 6.00 19.06
C ASN A 103 -5.09 4.95 19.10
N ALA A 104 -5.09 3.94 18.23
CA ALA A 104 -4.00 2.98 18.13
C ALA A 104 -2.70 3.65 17.67
N ALA A 105 -2.77 4.65 16.79
CA ALA A 105 -1.62 5.49 16.44
C ALA A 105 -1.16 6.39 17.61
N SER A 106 -2.09 6.86 18.44
CA SER A 106 -1.83 7.78 19.55
C SER A 106 -1.44 7.07 20.87
N ASN A 107 -1.81 5.82 21.05
CA ASN A 107 -1.58 5.02 22.27
C ASN A 107 -0.28 4.19 22.18
N ARG A 108 0.64 4.61 21.33
CA ARG A 108 1.96 3.99 21.21
C ARG A 108 2.83 4.51 22.34
N THR A 109 3.36 3.60 23.16
CA THR A 109 4.27 4.01 24.23
C THR A 109 5.70 3.97 23.70
N PRO A 110 6.42 5.11 23.63
CA PRO A 110 7.79 5.10 23.19
C PRO A 110 8.63 4.31 24.19
N VAL A 111 9.41 3.36 23.68
CA VAL A 111 10.36 2.58 24.49
C VAL A 111 11.77 3.09 24.24
N SER A 112 12.60 3.01 25.27
CA SER A 112 14.03 3.32 25.20
C SER A 112 14.83 2.36 26.06
N GLY A 113 16.10 2.18 25.73
CA GLY A 113 16.97 1.24 26.40
C GLY A 113 18.37 1.26 25.79
N GLN A 114 19.29 0.46 26.35
CA GLN A 114 20.70 0.47 25.93
C GLN A 114 20.89 0.22 24.42
N CYS A 115 20.05 -0.63 23.82
CA CYS A 115 20.02 -0.93 22.39
C CYS A 115 18.66 -0.65 21.74
N ILE A 116 17.91 0.32 22.29
CA ILE A 116 16.68 0.86 21.71
C ILE A 116 16.89 2.36 21.62
N ARG A 117 17.37 2.83 20.45
CA ARG A 117 17.76 4.23 20.23
C ARG A 117 16.71 4.94 19.39
N ASN A 118 16.26 6.11 19.84
CA ASN A 118 15.31 6.97 19.11
C ASN A 118 16.05 8.24 18.70
N SER A 119 16.05 8.60 17.42
CA SER A 119 16.62 9.89 16.98
C SER A 119 15.74 11.08 17.37
N ASN A 120 14.44 10.82 17.62
CA ASN A 120 13.40 11.83 17.81
C ASN A 120 13.26 12.78 16.61
N ASP A 121 13.57 12.30 15.41
CA ASP A 121 13.29 13.05 14.18
C ASP A 121 11.79 13.31 14.05
N ALA A 122 11.43 14.50 13.57
CA ALA A 122 10.03 14.85 13.35
C ALA A 122 9.40 13.94 12.28
N CYS A 123 8.17 13.51 12.54
CA CYS A 123 7.40 12.64 11.65
C CYS A 123 5.91 12.98 11.68
N SER A 124 5.20 12.60 10.64
CA SER A 124 3.73 12.69 10.54
C SER A 124 3.06 11.33 10.45
N THR A 125 3.76 10.32 9.94
CA THR A 125 3.30 8.95 9.75
C THR A 125 4.44 7.96 10.00
N ASP A 126 4.14 6.67 10.15
CA ASP A 126 5.17 5.63 10.32
C ASP A 126 6.11 5.51 9.14
N ALA A 127 5.64 5.86 7.94
CA ALA A 127 6.46 5.86 6.72
C ALA A 127 7.59 6.90 6.76
N ASP A 128 7.49 7.90 7.65
CA ASP A 128 8.55 8.88 7.85
C ASP A 128 9.70 8.31 8.70
N CYS A 129 9.51 7.14 9.31
CA CYS A 129 10.47 6.51 10.20
C CYS A 129 10.96 5.16 9.63
N LYS A 130 12.24 4.86 9.84
CA LYS A 130 12.84 3.59 9.49
C LYS A 130 13.79 3.13 10.59
N ALA A 131 13.88 1.81 10.76
CA ALA A 131 14.94 1.21 11.55
C ALA A 131 16.26 1.26 10.76
N GLY A 132 17.33 1.66 11.43
CA GLY A 132 18.65 1.85 10.86
C GLY A 132 19.72 1.90 11.94
N GLY A 133 20.84 2.56 11.65
CA GLY A 133 22.05 2.42 12.45
C GLY A 133 22.88 1.20 12.05
N CYS A 134 24.08 1.10 12.60
CA CYS A 134 25.00 0.01 12.26
C CYS A 134 24.43 -1.37 12.65
N GLY A 135 23.71 -1.42 13.76
CA GLY A 135 23.06 -2.62 14.26
C GLY A 135 21.60 -2.80 13.86
N GLY A 136 20.97 -1.77 13.28
CA GLY A 136 19.51 -1.69 13.17
C GLY A 136 18.82 -1.23 14.47
N GLU A 137 19.56 -0.72 15.44
CA GLU A 137 19.05 -0.35 16.77
C GLU A 137 18.44 1.06 16.85
N LEU A 138 18.59 1.87 15.80
CA LEU A 138 18.14 3.25 15.75
C LEU A 138 16.83 3.36 14.97
N CYS A 139 15.78 3.89 15.59
CA CYS A 139 14.60 4.35 14.88
C CYS A 139 14.80 5.82 14.52
N HIS A 140 14.79 6.14 13.22
CA HIS A 140 15.06 7.48 12.73
C HIS A 140 14.26 7.87 11.50
N GLY A 141 14.26 9.16 11.19
CA GLY A 141 13.60 9.71 10.02
C GLY A 141 14.21 9.18 8.73
N VAL A 142 13.38 8.90 7.72
CA VAL A 142 13.81 8.40 6.41
C VAL A 142 14.81 9.32 5.71
N MET A 143 14.72 10.63 6.00
CA MET A 143 15.58 11.70 5.47
C MET A 143 16.93 11.83 6.19
N ASN A 144 17.11 11.14 7.32
CA ASN A 144 18.36 11.11 8.05
C ASN A 144 19.09 9.79 7.78
N ASP A 145 20.41 9.80 7.83
CA ASP A 145 21.24 8.61 7.61
C ASP A 145 21.43 7.75 8.87
N GLY A 146 20.90 8.19 10.01
CA GLY A 146 20.77 7.36 11.21
C GLY A 146 22.08 6.72 11.66
N ILE A 147 23.13 7.51 11.88
CA ILE A 147 24.45 7.00 12.24
C ILE A 147 24.47 6.57 13.71
N SER A 148 24.97 5.37 13.96
CA SER A 148 25.13 4.81 15.31
C SER A 148 26.39 3.96 15.42
N THR A 149 26.80 3.65 16.65
CA THR A 149 27.90 2.70 16.91
C THR A 149 27.43 1.26 16.74
N CYS A 150 28.32 0.38 16.26
CA CYS A 150 28.02 -1.04 16.00
C CYS A 150 28.00 -1.91 17.28
N ASP A 151 27.65 -1.34 18.42
CA ASP A 151 27.66 -2.03 19.73
C ASP A 151 26.35 -2.78 20.01
N CYS A 152 25.33 -2.57 19.18
CA CYS A 152 23.98 -3.07 19.36
C CYS A 152 23.46 -3.76 18.10
N THR A 153 22.35 -4.48 18.23
CA THR A 153 21.58 -5.06 17.12
C THR A 153 20.12 -4.62 17.21
N ALA A 154 19.37 -4.79 16.11
CA ALA A 154 17.96 -4.44 16.04
C ALA A 154 17.14 -5.09 17.17
N PRO A 155 16.42 -4.30 17.98
CA PRO A 155 15.60 -4.83 19.07
C PRO A 155 14.45 -5.67 18.53
N GLN A 156 14.05 -6.69 19.30
CA GLN A 156 12.97 -7.62 18.95
C GLN A 156 11.69 -7.26 19.73
N GLY A 157 10.53 -7.49 19.13
CA GLY A 157 9.23 -7.26 19.79
C GLY A 157 8.89 -5.79 20.02
N VAL A 158 9.47 -4.90 19.22
CA VAL A 158 9.19 -3.46 19.18
C VAL A 158 9.11 -3.02 17.73
N SER A 159 8.33 -1.98 17.44
CA SER A 159 8.21 -1.42 16.09
C SER A 159 8.79 -0.02 16.04
N CYS A 160 9.45 0.34 14.94
CA CYS A 160 9.87 1.72 14.69
C CYS A 160 8.74 2.44 13.96
N GLY A 161 8.35 3.62 14.45
CA GLY A 161 7.29 4.41 13.84
C GLY A 161 7.19 5.81 14.42
N CYS A 162 6.20 6.55 13.97
CA CYS A 162 5.92 7.88 14.48
C CYS A 162 5.10 7.81 15.75
N VAL A 163 5.66 8.35 16.84
CA VAL A 163 5.06 8.32 18.17
C VAL A 163 5.11 9.73 18.73
N ASN A 164 3.93 10.32 18.97
CA ASN A 164 3.82 11.71 19.44
C ASN A 164 4.61 12.72 18.56
N GLY A 165 4.62 12.49 17.23
CA GLY A 165 5.33 13.34 16.26
C GLY A 165 6.84 13.15 16.20
N SER A 166 7.40 12.13 16.86
CA SER A 166 8.82 11.80 16.86
C SER A 166 9.07 10.34 16.49
N CYS A 167 10.05 10.08 15.62
CA CYS A 167 10.46 8.72 15.27
C CYS A 167 11.04 8.01 16.49
N SER A 168 10.31 6.99 16.96
CA SER A 168 10.65 6.23 18.16
C SER A 168 10.28 4.76 17.99
N TRP A 169 11.04 3.90 18.65
CA TRP A 169 10.62 2.54 18.95
C TRP A 169 9.42 2.57 19.90
N TRP A 170 8.44 1.71 19.67
CA TRP A 170 7.24 1.61 20.51
C TRP A 170 6.73 0.18 20.69
N GLN A 171 5.88 0.02 21.70
CA GLN A 171 5.06 -1.14 22.00
C GLN A 171 3.61 -0.73 22.23
#